data_AF-A0A671UGX2-F1
#
_entry.id   AF-A0A671UGX2-F1
#
_cell.length_a   1.000
_cell.length_b   1.000
_cell.length_c   1.000
_cell.angle_alpha   90.00
_cell.angle_beta   90.00
_cell.angle_gamma   90.00
#
_symmetry.space_group_name_H-M   'P 1'
#
loop_
_entity.id
_entity.type
_entity.pdbx_description
1 polymer ?
#
loop_
_entity_poly.entity_id
_entity_poly.type
_entity_poly.pdbx_seq_one_letter_code
_entity_poly.pdbx_strand_id
1 'polypeptide(L)'
;MAARGHVQDPNDRRLRPIYDYLDNGNNKMAIQQADKLLKKHKDLHCAKVLKAIGLQRTGKQDEAFSLAQEVATLEPTDDNSLQALTILYREMHRRDSVHPLRASSQIRKTPHKTV
;
A
#
# COMPACT_ATOMS: atom_id res chain seq x y z
N MET A 1 -26.14 14.92 0.42
CA MET A 1 -24.68 14.71 0.51
C MET A 1 -24.38 14.09 1.87
N ALA A 2 -24.28 12.76 1.93
CA ALA A 2 -24.00 12.06 3.19
C ALA A 2 -22.55 12.31 3.58
N ALA A 3 -22.35 13.04 4.67
CA ALA A 3 -21.10 13.06 5.40
C ALA A 3 -20.79 11.61 5.79
N ARG A 4 -19.91 10.96 5.01
CA ARG A 4 -19.17 9.79 5.48
C ARG A 4 -18.34 10.31 6.65
N GLY A 5 -18.91 10.24 7.85
CA GLY A 5 -18.16 10.31 9.09
C GLY A 5 -17.09 9.25 8.97
N HIS A 6 -15.89 9.66 8.59
CA HIS A 6 -14.69 8.86 8.72
C HIS A 6 -14.62 8.62 10.22
N VAL A 7 -15.14 7.46 10.64
CA VAL A 7 -14.76 6.83 11.88
C VAL A 7 -13.26 6.73 11.73
N GLN A 8 -12.54 7.70 12.27
CA GLN A 8 -11.09 7.72 12.24
C GLN A 8 -10.70 6.56 13.12
N ASP A 9 -10.54 5.40 12.49
CA ASP A 9 -10.02 4.23 13.14
C ASP A 9 -8.78 4.69 13.94
N PRO A 10 -8.62 4.29 15.21
CA PRO A 10 -7.46 4.68 16.00
C PRO A 10 -6.14 4.29 15.32
N ASN A 11 -6.19 3.33 14.40
CA ASN A 11 -5.11 2.98 13.48
C ASN A 11 -4.80 4.13 12.51
N ASP A 12 -5.80 4.76 11.91
CA ASP A 12 -5.70 5.88 10.98
C ASP A 12 -4.93 7.08 11.59
N ARG A 13 -5.20 7.38 12.87
CA ARG A 13 -4.49 8.45 13.59
C ARG A 13 -3.00 8.16 13.78
N ARG A 14 -2.61 6.89 13.84
CA ARG A 14 -1.20 6.47 13.97
C ARG A 14 -0.50 6.30 12.64
N LEU A 15 -1.27 6.08 11.56
CA LEU A 15 -0.74 6.02 10.19
C LEU A 15 -0.49 7.42 9.62
N ARG A 16 -1.23 8.46 10.07
CA ARG A 16 -1.01 9.87 9.69
C ARG A 16 0.46 10.31 9.64
N PRO A 17 1.28 10.14 10.70
CA PRO A 17 2.68 10.52 10.64
C PRO A 17 3.48 9.73 9.59
N ILE A 18 3.12 8.48 9.30
CA ILE A 18 3.79 7.69 8.26
C ILE A 18 3.51 8.28 6.88
N TYR A 19 2.25 8.63 6.60
CA TYR A 19 1.87 9.33 5.37
C TYR A 19 2.58 10.67 5.24
N ASP A 20 2.62 11.47 6.30
CA ASP A 20 3.31 12.76 6.31
C ASP A 20 4.81 12.63 6.00
N TYR A 21 5.48 11.61 6.55
CA TYR A 21 6.87 11.33 6.20
C TYR A 21 7.05 10.84 4.76
N LEU A 22 6.11 10.06 4.23
CA LEU A 22 6.14 9.63 2.82
C LEU A 22 5.96 10.82 1.88
N ASP A 23 5.01 11.71 2.17
CA ASP A 23 4.72 12.91 1.38
C ASP A 23 5.86 13.93 1.44
N ASN A 24 6.51 14.07 2.60
CA ASN A 24 7.71 14.88 2.76
C ASN A 24 8.98 14.27 2.12
N GLY A 25 8.89 13.07 1.51
CA GLY A 25 10.03 12.36 0.93
C GLY A 25 10.99 11.75 1.96
N ASN A 26 10.66 11.81 3.24
CA ASN A 26 11.41 11.25 4.35
C ASN A 26 11.18 9.74 4.51
N ASN A 27 11.49 8.97 3.46
CA ASN A 27 11.20 7.54 3.37
C ASN A 27 11.82 6.71 4.51
N LYS A 28 13.02 7.08 4.97
CA LYS A 28 13.69 6.39 6.10
C LYS A 28 12.89 6.53 7.41
N MET A 29 12.36 7.73 7.67
CA MET A 29 11.53 7.98 8.86
C MET A 29 10.18 7.29 8.75
N ALA A 30 9.57 7.29 7.57
CA ALA A 30 8.33 6.55 7.31
C ALA A 30 8.49 5.05 7.61
N ILE A 31 9.56 4.42 7.10
CA ILE A 31 9.87 3.01 7.36
C ILE A 31 10.05 2.76 8.87
N GLN A 32 10.81 3.61 9.56
CA GLN A 32 11.01 3.46 11.01
C GLN A 32 9.71 3.57 11.81
N GLN A 33 8.84 4.53 11.46
CA GLN A 33 7.54 4.67 12.12
C GLN A 33 6.63 3.46 11.82
N ALA A 34 6.64 2.96 10.58
CA ALA A 34 5.92 1.75 10.21
C ALA A 34 6.41 0.53 10.99
N ASP A 35 7.73 0.32 11.10
CA ASP A 35 8.31 -0.77 11.90
C ASP A 35 7.96 -0.64 13.39
N LYS A 36 7.99 0.58 13.93
CA LYS A 36 7.58 0.83 15.31
C LYS A 36 6.10 0.50 15.53
N LEU A 37 5.25 0.78 14.56
CA LEU A 37 3.84 0.45 14.61
C LEU A 37 3.61 -1.06 14.50
N LEU A 38 4.30 -1.73 13.58
CA LEU A 38 4.26 -3.18 13.40
C LEU A 38 4.74 -3.94 14.63
N LYS A 39 5.69 -3.40 15.40
CA LYS A 39 6.09 -3.98 16.70
C LYS A 39 4.94 -4.01 17.71
N LYS A 40 4.05 -3.01 17.68
CA LYS A 40 2.88 -2.92 18.57
C LYS A 40 1.66 -3.67 18.01
N HIS A 41 1.49 -3.64 16.70
CA HIS A 41 0.35 -4.20 15.98
C HIS A 41 0.88 -4.97 14.77
N LYS A 42 1.27 -6.23 15.00
CA LYS A 42 1.87 -7.09 13.96
C LYS A 42 0.88 -7.46 12.85
N ASP A 43 -0.40 -7.49 13.18
CA ASP A 43 -1.49 -7.87 12.26
C ASP A 43 -2.03 -6.68 11.46
N LEU A 44 -1.32 -5.54 11.48
CA LEU A 44 -1.74 -4.34 10.80
C LEU A 44 -1.16 -4.30 9.38
N HIS A 45 -1.90 -4.93 8.47
CA HIS A 45 -1.59 -5.00 7.04
C HIS A 45 -1.22 -3.64 6.46
N CYS A 46 -1.95 -2.59 6.84
CA CYS A 46 -1.76 -1.25 6.29
C CYS A 46 -0.37 -0.68 6.58
N ALA A 47 0.20 -0.98 7.75
CA ALA A 47 1.54 -0.55 8.11
C ALA A 47 2.64 -1.30 7.33
N LYS A 48 2.42 -2.60 7.02
CA LYS A 48 3.31 -3.36 6.14
C LYS A 48 3.35 -2.75 4.74
N VAL A 49 2.20 -2.35 4.21
CA VAL A 49 2.11 -1.75 2.87
C VAL A 49 2.76 -0.36 2.85
N LEU A 50 2.55 0.46 3.87
CA LEU A 50 3.20 1.78 3.96
C LEU A 50 4.73 1.67 4.08
N LYS A 51 5.21 0.65 4.81
CA LYS A 51 6.64 0.31 4.83
C LYS A 51 7.14 -0.04 3.42
N ALA A 52 6.37 -0.84 2.68
CA ALA A 52 6.71 -1.21 1.31
C ALA A 52 6.76 0.02 0.37
N ILE A 53 5.86 1.00 0.52
CA ILE A 53 5.93 2.28 -0.22
C ILE A 53 7.24 3.02 0.09
N GLY A 54 7.61 3.10 1.37
CA GLY A 54 8.89 3.70 1.77
C GLY A 54 10.08 2.96 1.15
N LEU A 55 10.08 1.63 1.18
CA LEU A 55 11.13 0.79 0.59
C LEU A 55 11.23 0.99 -0.93
N GLN A 56 10.08 1.01 -1.62
CA GLN A 56 9.99 1.32 -3.05
C GLN A 56 10.66 2.66 -3.34
N ARG A 57 10.33 3.71 -2.58
CA ARG A 57 10.92 5.05 -2.75
C ARG A 57 12.42 5.11 -2.47
N THR A 58 12.94 4.25 -1.57
CA THR A 58 14.40 4.13 -1.31
C THR A 58 15.16 3.29 -2.34
N GLY A 59 14.48 2.68 -3.32
CA GLY A 59 15.09 1.85 -4.36
C GLY A 59 15.11 0.35 -4.06
N LYS A 60 14.58 -0.08 -2.91
CA LYS A 60 14.44 -1.49 -2.52
C LYS A 60 13.14 -2.08 -3.06
N GLN A 61 13.04 -2.18 -4.38
CA GLN A 61 11.78 -2.54 -5.04
C GLN A 61 11.39 -4.01 -4.82
N ASP A 62 12.37 -4.91 -4.80
CA ASP A 62 12.13 -6.35 -4.57
C ASP A 62 11.56 -6.62 -3.17
N GLU A 63 12.12 -5.97 -2.14
CA GLU A 63 11.61 -6.04 -0.76
C GLU A 63 10.19 -5.44 -0.66
N ALA A 64 9.96 -4.31 -1.33
CA ALA A 64 8.65 -3.67 -1.36
C ALA A 64 7.60 -4.55 -2.04
N PHE A 65 7.93 -5.16 -3.19
CA PHE A 65 7.04 -6.03 -3.93
C PHE A 65 6.69 -7.30 -3.15
N SER A 66 7.70 -7.94 -2.54
CA SER A 66 7.49 -9.14 -1.73
C SER A 66 6.54 -8.87 -0.56
N LEU A 67 6.71 -7.74 0.14
CA LEU A 67 5.80 -7.32 1.20
C LEU A 67 4.39 -6.99 0.69
N ALA A 68 4.29 -6.35 -0.48
CA ALA A 68 3.01 -6.05 -1.10
C ALA A 68 2.23 -7.32 -1.45
N GLN A 69 2.92 -8.31 -2.04
CA GLN A 69 2.34 -9.59 -2.39
C GLN A 69 1.91 -10.37 -1.15
N GLU A 70 2.74 -10.42 -0.11
CA GLU A 70 2.39 -11.05 1.17
C GLU A 70 1.09 -10.45 1.71
N VAL A 71 0.99 -9.12 1.76
CA VAL A 71 -0.24 -8.47 2.23
C VAL A 71 -1.41 -8.75 1.28
N ALA A 72 -1.22 -8.69 -0.04
CA ALA A 72 -2.28 -8.99 -0.99
C ALA A 72 -2.80 -10.43 -0.88
N THR A 73 -1.92 -11.41 -0.59
CA THR A 73 -2.32 -12.80 -0.37
C THR A 73 -3.11 -13.02 0.91
N LEU A 74 -2.99 -12.11 1.89
CA LEU A 74 -3.77 -12.14 3.12
C LEU A 74 -5.18 -11.53 2.96
N GLU A 75 -5.53 -11.08 1.75
CA GLU A 75 -6.82 -10.46 1.40
C GLU A 75 -7.28 -9.44 2.45
N PRO A 76 -6.55 -8.30 2.58
CA PRO A 76 -6.87 -7.32 3.60
C PRO A 76 -8.28 -6.78 3.33
N THR A 77 -9.14 -6.92 4.32
CA THR A 77 -10.54 -6.45 4.27
C THR A 77 -10.68 -5.00 4.71
N ASP A 78 -9.60 -4.41 5.22
CA ASP A 78 -9.53 -3.03 5.66
C ASP A 78 -9.25 -2.05 4.51
N ASP A 79 -10.12 -1.04 4.39
CA ASP A 79 -10.10 -0.03 3.30
C ASP A 79 -8.75 0.67 3.20
N ASN A 80 -8.12 0.94 4.35
CA ASN A 80 -6.82 1.58 4.44
C ASN A 80 -5.71 0.74 3.76
N SER A 81 -5.67 -0.58 3.99
CA SER A 81 -4.69 -1.46 3.34
C SER A 81 -4.92 -1.54 1.83
N LEU A 82 -6.18 -1.60 1.39
CA LEU A 82 -6.52 -1.63 -0.03
C LEU A 82 -6.10 -0.33 -0.73
N GLN A 83 -6.33 0.82 -0.11
CA GLN A 83 -5.84 2.11 -0.61
C GLN A 83 -4.32 2.14 -0.67
N ALA A 84 -3.63 1.75 0.41
CA ALA A 84 -2.17 1.74 0.44
C ALA A 84 -1.59 0.79 -0.64
N LEU A 85 -2.18 -0.39 -0.84
CA LEU A 85 -1.76 -1.35 -1.88
C LEU A 85 -1.93 -0.73 -3.26
N THR A 86 -3.07 -0.06 -3.50
CA THR A 86 -3.33 0.62 -4.76
C THR A 86 -2.29 1.69 -5.07
N ILE A 87 -1.88 2.46 -4.05
CA ILE A 87 -0.83 3.49 -4.19
C ILE A 87 0.52 2.83 -4.51
N LEU A 88 0.89 1.78 -3.76
CA LEU A 88 2.13 1.04 -3.95
C LEU A 88 2.23 0.45 -5.34
N TYR A 89 1.22 -0.31 -5.78
CA TYR A 89 1.20 -0.89 -7.13
C TYR A 89 1.25 0.20 -8.19
N ARG A 90 0.59 1.35 -8.00
CA ARG A 90 0.72 2.49 -8.92
C ARG A 90 2.14 3.02 -9.01
N GLU A 91 2.85 3.21 -7.89
CA GLU A 91 4.25 3.65 -7.90
C GLU A 91 5.20 2.62 -8.51
N MET A 92 4.95 1.33 -8.28
CA MET A 92 5.70 0.24 -8.89
C MET A 92 5.50 0.17 -10.40
N HIS A 93 4.23 0.12 -10.84
CA HIS A 93 3.89 0.12 -12.26
C HIS A 93 4.36 1.38 -12.97
N ARG A 94 4.41 2.54 -12.31
CA ARG A 94 4.91 3.79 -12.91
C ARG A 94 6.42 3.78 -13.17
N ARG A 95 7.20 2.90 -12.50
CA ARG A 95 8.65 2.76 -12.77
C ARG A 95 8.96 1.83 -13.92
N ASP A 96 8.17 0.77 -14.13
CA ASP A 96 8.24 -0.03 -15.35
C ASP A 96 7.50 0.63 -16.54
N SER A 97 6.62 1.59 -16.27
CA SER A 97 5.80 2.30 -17.27
C SER A 97 6.38 3.67 -17.65
N VAL A 98 7.59 3.68 -18.22
CA VAL A 98 7.88 4.64 -19.30
C VAL A 98 7.16 4.21 -20.61
N HIS A 99 6.37 3.12 -20.56
CA HIS A 99 5.41 2.78 -21.61
C HIS A 99 3.95 2.81 -21.11
N PRO A 100 3.04 3.47 -21.85
CA PRO A 100 1.75 3.93 -21.34
C PRO A 100 0.75 2.78 -21.21
N LEU A 101 0.58 2.22 -20.02
CA LEU A 101 -0.44 1.21 -19.73
C LEU A 101 -1.63 1.77 -18.96
N ARG A 102 -2.11 2.96 -19.38
CA ARG A 102 -3.47 3.47 -19.07
C ARG A 102 -4.54 2.84 -19.99
N ALA A 103 -4.25 1.69 -20.61
CA ALA A 103 -5.16 1.02 -21.55
C ALA A 103 -5.31 -0.50 -21.32
N SER A 104 -4.60 -1.10 -20.37
CA SER A 104 -4.55 -2.57 -20.20
C SER A 104 -5.35 -3.12 -19.03
N SER A 105 -6.18 -2.32 -18.38
CA SER A 105 -7.19 -2.79 -17.42
C SER A 105 -8.26 -3.72 -18.04
N GLN A 106 -8.10 -4.11 -19.32
CA GLN A 106 -8.99 -5.03 -20.03
C GLN A 106 -8.47 -6.47 -20.21
N ILE A 107 -7.23 -6.84 -19.79
CA ILE A 107 -6.67 -8.16 -20.21
C ILE A 107 -6.25 -9.08 -19.04
N ARG A 108 -6.75 -8.89 -17.82
CA ARG A 108 -6.49 -9.87 -16.73
C ARG A 108 -7.73 -10.32 -15.95
N LYS A 109 -8.88 -10.36 -16.60
CA LYS A 109 -10.01 -11.19 -16.16
C LYS A 109 -10.38 -12.21 -17.23
N THR A 110 -9.61 -13.27 -17.32
CA THR A 110 -10.13 -14.60 -17.66
C THR A 110 -9.35 -15.61 -16.81
N PRO A 111 -9.90 -16.76 -16.37
CA PRO A 111 -11.18 -17.36 -16.75
C PRO A 111 -12.02 -17.89 -15.55
N HIS A 112 -13.35 -17.88 -15.62
CA HIS A 112 -14.14 -18.99 -15.04
C HIS A 112 -15.57 -19.12 -15.61
N LYS A 113 -15.83 -20.31 -16.16
CA LYS A 113 -17.07 -21.13 -16.14
C LYS A 113 -18.08 -21.07 -17.29
N THR A 114 -18.31 -22.28 -17.82
CA THR A 114 -19.57 -22.92 -18.27
C THR A 114 -19.86 -22.91 -19.76
N VAL A 115 -19.50 -24.01 -20.44
CA VAL A 115 -20.47 -24.97 -21.02
C VAL A 115 -19.76 -26.31 -21.25
#